data_AF-A0A2E1I863-F1
#
_entry.id   AF-A0A2E1I863-F1
#
_cell.length_a   1.000
_cell.length_b   1.000
_cell.length_c   1.000
_cell.angle_alpha   90.00
_cell.angle_beta   90.00
_cell.angle_gamma   90.00
#
_symmetry.space_group_name_H-M   'P 1'
#
loop_
_entity.id
_entity.type
_entity.pdbx_description
1 polymer ?
#
loop_
_entity_poly.entity_id
_entity_poly.type
_entity_poly.pdbx_seq_one_letter_code
_entity_poly.pdbx_strand_id
1 'polypeptide(L)'
;MDQSNETTMVGENDSQSPMKGSLLIPSIALGYVPLVLFLLSLSTDGFGLFLYSGAFLVLLLPIYAVYLLQITRQRRENGSLTTFVVIFYIISFLVPLFWLLMYAWFVTNFNGIV
;
A
#
# COMPACT_ATOMS: atom_id res chain seq x y z
N MET A 1 -34.21 -38.88 22.97
CA MET A 1 -32.93 -39.61 23.01
C MET A 1 -32.94 -40.44 21.73
N ASP A 2 -32.06 -40.27 20.75
CA ASP A 2 -30.61 -40.04 20.82
C ASP A 2 -30.05 -39.12 19.73
N GLN A 3 -28.91 -38.51 20.06
CA GLN A 3 -27.98 -37.77 19.21
C GLN A 3 -27.05 -38.73 18.45
N SER A 4 -26.65 -38.38 17.21
CA SER A 4 -25.30 -38.58 16.65
C SER A 4 -25.29 -38.07 15.20
N ASN A 5 -24.71 -36.90 14.94
CA ASN A 5 -23.29 -36.66 14.61
C ASN A 5 -22.87 -37.21 13.25
N GLU A 6 -22.94 -36.37 12.22
CA GLU A 6 -21.93 -36.37 11.15
C GLU A 6 -21.78 -34.96 10.56
N THR A 7 -21.00 -34.14 11.25
CA THR A 7 -20.35 -32.97 10.70
C THR A 7 -19.10 -33.42 9.95
N THR A 8 -19.00 -33.14 8.65
CA THR A 8 -17.71 -32.99 7.98
C THR A 8 -17.79 -31.85 6.97
N MET A 9 -17.55 -30.64 7.50
CA MET A 9 -16.60 -29.64 6.99
C MET A 9 -16.52 -29.52 5.46
N VAL A 10 -17.48 -28.84 4.84
CA VAL A 10 -17.33 -28.30 3.49
C VAL A 10 -17.29 -26.78 3.58
N GLY A 11 -16.08 -26.25 3.37
CA GLY A 11 -15.84 -24.88 2.96
C GLY A 11 -16.30 -23.85 3.96
N GLU A 12 -15.46 -23.59 4.96
CA GLU A 12 -15.35 -22.24 5.52
C GLU A 12 -14.92 -21.35 4.36
N ASN A 13 -15.91 -20.93 3.57
CA ASN A 13 -15.81 -19.77 2.72
C ASN A 13 -15.40 -18.67 3.68
N ASP A 14 -14.11 -18.36 3.64
CA ASP A 14 -13.50 -17.18 4.18
C ASP A 14 -14.29 -15.98 3.65
N SER A 15 -15.40 -15.69 4.31
CA SER A 15 -16.02 -14.39 4.41
C SER A 15 -15.05 -13.50 5.17
N GLN A 16 -13.87 -13.29 4.57
CA GLN A 16 -13.12 -12.08 4.74
C GLN A 16 -14.08 -10.96 4.38
N SER A 17 -14.67 -10.36 5.41
CA SER A 17 -15.51 -9.21 5.25
C SER A 17 -14.79 -8.21 4.33
N PRO A 18 -15.49 -7.59 3.37
CA PRO A 18 -14.87 -6.62 2.45
C PRO A 18 -14.17 -5.47 3.20
N MET A 19 -14.41 -5.33 4.52
CA MET A 19 -13.73 -4.41 5.42
C MET A 19 -12.24 -4.73 5.63
N LYS A 20 -11.81 -6.00 5.73
CA LYS A 20 -10.39 -6.32 5.99
C LYS A 20 -9.54 -6.14 4.73
N GLY A 21 -9.97 -6.69 3.59
CA GLY A 21 -9.20 -6.66 2.34
C GLY A 21 -8.89 -5.24 1.85
N SER A 22 -9.83 -4.30 1.99
CA SER A 22 -9.68 -2.93 1.50
C SER A 22 -8.65 -2.08 2.27
N LEU A 23 -8.36 -2.39 3.55
CA LEU A 23 -7.31 -1.70 4.32
C LEU A 23 -5.92 -2.34 4.19
N LEU A 24 -5.82 -3.56 3.65
CA LEU A 24 -4.53 -4.23 3.47
C LEU A 24 -3.65 -3.50 2.44
N ILE A 25 -4.23 -3.08 1.31
CA ILE A 25 -3.45 -2.41 0.25
C ILE A 25 -2.83 -1.10 0.76
N PRO A 26 -3.56 -0.21 1.47
CA PRO A 26 -2.95 0.98 2.05
C PRO A 26 -1.97 0.70 3.18
N SER A 27 -2.15 -0.38 3.94
CA SER A 27 -1.17 -0.83 4.93
C SER A 27 0.15 -1.27 4.27
N ILE A 28 0.07 -2.01 3.16
CA ILE A 28 1.24 -2.45 2.38
C ILE A 28 1.99 -1.24 1.80
N ALA A 29 1.26 -0.27 1.24
CA ALA A 29 1.86 0.97 0.75
C ALA A 29 2.57 1.76 1.86
N LEU A 30 2.02 1.77 3.08
CA LEU A 30 2.66 2.38 4.24
C LEU A 30 3.95 1.64 4.65
N GLY A 31 3.95 0.32 4.53
CA GLY A 31 5.11 -0.54 4.81
C GLY A 31 6.24 -0.43 3.78
N TYR A 32 5.98 0.12 2.59
CA TYR A 32 6.98 0.25 1.52
C TYR A 32 8.18 1.10 1.96
N VAL A 33 7.97 2.30 2.51
CA VAL A 33 9.06 3.21 2.89
C VAL A 33 9.95 2.65 4.00
N PRO A 34 9.44 2.15 5.14
CA PRO A 34 10.30 1.53 6.15
C PRO A 34 11.02 0.28 5.63
N LEU A 35 10.41 -0.49 4.71
CA LEU A 35 11.09 -1.60 4.04
C LEU A 35 12.27 -1.11 3.18
N VAL A 36 12.08 -0.05 2.39
CA VAL A 36 13.15 0.54 1.59
C VAL A 36 14.26 1.11 2.48
N LEU A 37 13.92 1.77 3.58
CA LEU A 37 14.91 2.26 4.55
C LEU A 37 15.69 1.12 5.22
N PHE A 38 15.01 0.02 5.55
CA PHE A 38 15.65 -1.18 6.08
C PHE A 38 16.62 -1.80 5.06
N LEU A 39 16.17 -1.97 3.81
CA LEU A 39 17.01 -2.46 2.70
C LEU A 39 18.20 -1.52 2.45
N LEU A 40 17.99 -0.21 2.53
CA LEU A 40 19.03 0.80 2.38
C LEU A 40 20.10 0.67 3.48
N SER A 41 19.68 0.39 4.71
CA SER A 41 20.56 0.18 5.86
C SER A 41 21.44 -1.07 5.73
N LEU A 42 20.94 -2.12 5.05
CA LEU A 42 21.67 -3.37 4.83
C LEU A 42 22.51 -3.37 3.55
N SER A 43 22.30 -2.43 2.64
CA SER A 43 22.91 -2.44 1.31
C SER A 43 24.29 -1.81 1.30
N THR A 44 25.22 -2.45 0.58
CA THR A 44 26.51 -1.86 0.21
C THR A 44 26.35 -0.82 -0.90
N ASP A 45 25.36 -1.00 -1.78
CA ASP A 45 25.02 -0.10 -2.89
C ASP A 45 23.70 0.61 -2.63
N GLY A 46 23.66 1.39 -1.55
CA GLY A 46 22.46 2.13 -1.15
C GLY A 46 21.97 3.10 -2.22
N PHE A 47 22.89 3.64 -3.02
CA PHE A 47 22.58 4.54 -4.12
C PHE A 47 21.73 3.88 -5.22
N GLY A 48 22.12 2.70 -5.67
CA GLY A 48 21.37 1.96 -6.70
C GLY A 48 19.96 1.61 -6.21
N LEU A 49 19.85 1.12 -4.97
CA LEU A 49 18.55 0.83 -4.35
C LEU A 49 17.64 2.05 -4.26
N PHE A 50 18.19 3.21 -3.90
CA PHE A 50 17.42 4.45 -3.86
C PHE A 50 16.87 4.83 -5.25
N LEU A 51 17.70 4.76 -6.28
CA LEU A 51 17.28 5.06 -7.66
C LEU A 51 16.22 4.08 -8.18
N TYR A 52 16.43 2.77 -8.02
CA TYR A 52 15.47 1.75 -8.44
C TYR A 52 14.15 1.85 -7.68
N SER A 53 14.20 2.12 -6.37
CA SER A 53 13.01 2.34 -5.55
C SER A 53 12.21 3.56 -6.04
N GLY A 54 12.87 4.69 -6.27
CA GLY A 54 12.23 5.89 -6.78
C GLY A 54 11.63 5.72 -8.17
N ALA A 55 12.37 5.07 -9.08
CA ALA A 55 11.87 4.78 -10.43
C ALA A 55 10.63 3.86 -10.41
N PHE A 56 10.61 2.85 -9.53
CA PHE A 56 9.45 1.96 -9.38
C PHE A 56 8.20 2.71 -8.89
N LEU A 57 8.39 3.66 -7.96
CA LEU A 57 7.31 4.51 -7.46
C LEU A 57 6.67 5.38 -8.53
N VAL A 58 7.40 5.82 -9.56
CA VAL A 58 6.85 6.61 -10.67
C VAL A 58 5.70 5.87 -11.37
N LEU A 59 5.82 4.55 -11.52
CA LEU A 59 4.76 3.70 -12.10
C LEU A 59 3.73 3.26 -11.06
N LEU A 60 4.17 2.91 -9.85
CA LEU A 60 3.29 2.33 -8.84
C LEU A 60 2.32 3.36 -8.24
N LEU A 61 2.79 4.59 -8.01
CA LEU A 61 2.01 5.64 -7.36
C LEU A 61 0.74 6.05 -8.13
N PRO A 62 0.76 6.26 -9.47
CA PRO A 62 -0.47 6.56 -10.21
C PRO A 62 -1.46 5.40 -10.21
N ILE A 63 -0.99 4.14 -10.30
CA ILE A 63 -1.85 2.95 -10.18
C ILE A 63 -2.51 2.93 -8.81
N TYR A 64 -1.74 3.20 -7.76
CA TYR A 64 -2.24 3.26 -6.39
C TYR A 64 -3.24 4.40 -6.17
N ALA A 65 -3.02 5.58 -6.77
CA ALA A 65 -3.95 6.70 -6.71
C ALA A 65 -5.31 6.36 -7.34
N VAL A 66 -5.31 5.72 -8.51
CA VAL A 66 -6.55 5.26 -9.18
C VAL A 66 -7.26 4.24 -8.30
N TYR A 67 -6.52 3.29 -7.72
CA TYR A 67 -7.09 2.32 -6.80
C TYR A 67 -7.77 3.00 -5.60
N LEU A 68 -7.07 3.89 -4.88
CA LEU A 68 -7.63 4.64 -3.76
C LEU A 68 -8.90 5.41 -4.14
N LEU A 69 -8.94 5.98 -5.34
CA LEU A 69 -10.12 6.68 -5.84
C LEU A 69 -11.31 5.72 -6.02
N GLN A 70 -11.09 4.53 -6.59
CA GLN A 70 -12.12 3.51 -6.78
C GLN A 70 -12.70 3.02 -5.45
N ILE A 71 -11.85 2.64 -4.49
CA ILE A 71 -12.34 2.16 -3.18
C ILE A 71 -13.01 3.28 -2.37
N THR A 72 -12.54 4.52 -2.49
CA THR A 72 -13.20 5.68 -1.87
C THR A 72 -14.59 5.91 -2.45
N ARG A 73 -14.73 5.82 -3.79
CA ARG A 73 -16.02 5.93 -4.46
C ARG A 73 -16.98 4.81 -4.05
N GLN A 74 -16.52 3.57 -4.04
CA GLN A 74 -17.31 2.41 -3.62
C GLN A 74 -17.78 2.53 -2.16
N ARG A 75 -16.92 2.99 -1.24
CA ARG A 75 -17.31 3.20 0.16
C ARG A 75 -18.27 4.36 0.36
N ARG A 76 -18.19 5.41 -0.48
CA ARG A 76 -19.15 6.51 -0.48
C ARG A 76 -20.53 6.04 -0.91
N GLU A 77 -20.61 5.22 -1.96
CA GLU A 77 -21.87 4.63 -2.45
C GLU A 77 -22.48 3.65 -1.42
N ASN A 78 -21.65 2.91 -0.69
CA ASN A 78 -22.08 1.98 0.36
C ASN A 78 -22.36 2.64 1.73
N GLY A 79 -22.23 3.96 1.87
CA GLY A 79 -22.44 4.67 3.13
C GLY A 79 -21.48 4.30 4.27
N SER A 80 -20.41 3.55 3.99
CA SER A 80 -19.46 3.03 4.99
C SER A 80 -18.17 3.84 5.07
N LEU A 81 -18.17 5.08 4.56
CA LEU A 81 -17.00 5.93 4.48
C LEU A 81 -16.72 6.59 5.84
N THR A 82 -15.87 5.96 6.65
CA THR A 82 -15.43 6.53 7.93
C THR A 82 -14.29 7.53 7.69
N THR A 83 -14.33 8.69 8.36
CA THR A 83 -13.27 9.72 8.29
C THR A 83 -11.88 9.14 8.60
N PHE A 84 -11.79 8.23 9.56
CA PHE A 84 -10.53 7.55 9.91
C PHE A 84 -9.93 6.78 8.73
N VAL A 85 -10.76 6.07 7.95
CA VAL A 85 -10.31 5.28 6.79
C VAL A 85 -9.78 6.20 5.69
N VAL A 86 -10.44 7.34 5.47
CA VAL A 86 -10.00 8.33 4.48
C VAL A 86 -8.67 8.95 4.88
N ILE A 87 -8.51 9.34 6.14
CA ILE A 87 -7.23 9.86 6.67
C ILE A 87 -6.12 8.81 6.49
N PHE A 88 -6.40 7.54 6.78
CA PHE A 88 -5.45 6.46 6.59
C PHE A 88 -5.01 6.31 5.13
N TYR A 89 -5.95 6.41 4.17
CA TYR A 89 -5.62 6.37 2.73
C TYR A 89 -4.76 7.56 2.31
N ILE A 90 -5.07 8.76 2.81
CA ILE A 90 -4.29 9.98 2.53
C ILE A 90 -2.86 9.84 3.05
N ILE A 91 -2.69 9.42 4.31
CA ILE A 91 -1.34 9.21 4.90
C ILE A 91 -0.58 8.12 4.15
N SER A 92 -1.26 7.02 3.82
CA SER A 92 -0.69 5.92 3.04
C SER A 92 -0.24 6.34 1.64
N PHE A 93 -0.86 7.36 1.04
CA PHE A 93 -0.41 7.96 -0.22
C PHE A 93 0.72 8.97 -0.04
N LEU A 94 0.66 9.80 1.01
CA LEU A 94 1.65 10.84 1.29
C LEU A 94 3.05 10.25 1.53
N VAL A 95 3.15 9.17 2.28
CA VAL A 95 4.44 8.52 2.60
C VAL A 95 5.24 8.14 1.33
N PRO A 96 4.71 7.35 0.39
CA PRO A 96 5.40 7.04 -0.86
C PRO A 96 5.53 8.26 -1.80
N LEU A 97 4.61 9.23 -1.73
CA LEU A 97 4.73 10.50 -2.46
C LEU A 97 5.95 11.31 -1.98
N PHE A 98 6.17 11.44 -0.67
CA PHE A 98 7.35 12.12 -0.12
C PHE A 98 8.64 11.44 -0.56
N TRP A 99 8.67 10.11 -0.59
CA TRP A 99 9.83 9.36 -1.11
C TRP A 99 10.09 9.66 -2.58
N LEU A 100 9.03 9.66 -3.40
CA LEU A 100 9.12 10.04 -4.81
C LEU A 100 9.60 11.48 -4.99
N LEU A 101 9.16 12.42 -4.15
CA LEU A 101 9.65 13.81 -4.17
C LEU A 101 11.14 13.90 -3.83
N MET A 102 11.61 13.13 -2.85
CA MET A 102 13.03 13.06 -2.53
C MET A 102 13.85 12.52 -3.70
N TYR A 103 13.36 11.45 -4.35
CA TYR A 103 13.93 10.92 -5.58
C TYR A 103 13.93 11.96 -6.71
N ALA A 104 12.81 12.62 -6.98
CA ALA A 104 12.69 13.61 -8.05
C ALA A 104 13.60 14.82 -7.81
N TRP A 105 13.66 15.31 -6.56
CA TRP A 105 14.58 16.37 -6.17
C TRP A 105 16.03 15.94 -6.41
N PHE A 106 16.39 14.74 -5.98
CA PHE A 106 17.73 14.20 -6.19
C PHE A 106 18.08 14.09 -7.67
N VAL A 107 17.23 13.42 -8.46
CA VAL A 107 17.44 13.26 -9.90
C VAL A 107 17.54 14.62 -10.57
N THR A 108 16.70 15.60 -10.25
CA THR A 108 16.74 16.92 -10.92
C THR A 108 18.00 17.71 -10.57
N ASN A 109 18.50 17.62 -9.33
CA ASN A 109 19.68 18.37 -8.89
C ASN A 109 21.00 17.67 -9.25
N PHE A 110 21.01 16.34 -9.40
CA PHE A 110 22.22 15.55 -9.58
C PHE A 110 22.29 14.77 -10.91
N ASN A 111 21.25 14.77 -11.77
CA ASN A 111 21.30 14.15 -13.12
C ASN A 111 22.35 14.76 -14.07
N GLY A 112 23.00 15.85 -13.67
CA GLY A 112 24.07 16.49 -14.43
C GLY A 112 25.48 16.24 -13.90
N ILE A 113 25.66 15.50 -12.80
CA ILE A 113 26.98 15.17 -12.23
C ILE A 113 27.07 13.65 -12.12
N VAL A 114 27.48 13.03 -13.22
CA VAL A 114 28.09 11.71 -13.31
C VAL A 114 29.37 11.85 -14.11
#